data_AF-A0A0F8Z1Z1-F1
#
_entry.id   AF-A0A0F8Z1Z1-F1
#
_cell.length_a   1.000
_cell.length_b   1.000
_cell.length_c   1.000
_cell.angle_alpha   90.00
_cell.angle_beta   90.00
_cell.angle_gamma   90.00
#
_symmetry.space_group_name_H-M   'P 1'
#
loop_
_entity.id
_entity.type
_entity.pdbx_description
1 polymer ?
#
loop_
_entity_poly.entity_id
_entity_poly.type
_entity_poly.pdbx_seq_one_letter_code
_entity_poly.pdbx_strand_id
1 'polypeptide(L)'
;SKAAFIGSAGTGKTFIAVKKIVHEFKHSDQISILYLCYNRALKGFIRDALATQLKLSNVNKKKTQRITIRNIDSLMSRLIKKYDHSIETISHNDYLTAIRSNDNNKRVKVFKNLISNEQFQTSYDVILIDEAQDFPKDYFEFVPFLSKNNSIIWLFYDNSQTIFQNDIESIPLDFMGLDNKQDKFYLSVNLRNTNNIVRWFQDETSYGDYSEILSKSKQEIINKDVDSFSSAIDESINIIKDLKKNFIDLNRIVILGENKFDLLYKNKSDINIIKRIVKNKHTNTKEFLSYEINRNGIIISEPSIEFFNKFYSPSDFSTKFNRIFYSGIGSFKGLESDIIILLINSQSNMKDKKKRIYIG
;
A
#
# COMPACT_ATOMS: atom_id res chain seq x y z
N SER A 1 15.81 -12.50 -18.00
CA SER A 1 16.35 -12.72 -16.63
C SER A 1 15.20 -12.66 -15.66
N LYS A 2 15.08 -13.59 -14.71
CA LYS A 2 13.96 -13.60 -13.75
C LYS A 2 14.51 -13.57 -12.33
N ALA A 3 13.87 -12.85 -11.41
CA ALA A 3 14.23 -12.88 -9.98
C ALA A 3 13.05 -12.58 -9.05
N ALA A 4 13.12 -13.10 -7.83
CA ALA A 4 12.23 -12.81 -6.72
C ALA A 4 13.01 -12.11 -5.59
N PHE A 5 12.50 -10.97 -5.12
CA PHE A 5 13.02 -10.20 -4.00
C PHE A 5 12.08 -10.35 -2.82
N ILE A 6 12.54 -11.03 -1.77
CA ILE A 6 11.72 -11.52 -0.66
C ILE A 6 12.19 -10.81 0.60
N GLY A 7 11.31 -10.12 1.31
CA GLY A 7 11.71 -9.49 2.57
C GLY A 7 10.55 -8.91 3.35
N SER A 8 10.75 -8.76 4.65
CA SER A 8 9.77 -8.17 5.56
C SER A 8 9.53 -6.67 5.31
N ALA A 9 8.62 -6.06 6.07
CA ALA A 9 8.31 -4.63 5.98
C ALA A 9 9.57 -3.76 6.16
N GLY A 10 9.72 -2.69 5.38
CA GLY A 10 10.84 -1.76 5.56
C GLY A 10 12.23 -2.30 5.14
N THR A 11 12.30 -3.44 4.46
CA THR A 11 13.55 -3.99 3.88
C THR A 11 13.96 -3.35 2.55
N GLY A 12 13.12 -2.46 1.99
CA GLY A 12 13.44 -1.70 0.78
C GLY A 12 13.00 -2.34 -0.54
N LYS A 13 12.14 -3.36 -0.54
CA LYS A 13 11.57 -4.00 -1.74
C LYS A 13 11.17 -3.00 -2.85
N THR A 14 10.25 -2.10 -2.54
CA THR A 14 9.76 -1.10 -3.48
C THR A 14 10.84 -0.11 -3.93
N PHE A 15 11.80 0.23 -3.06
CA PHE A 15 12.93 1.08 -3.44
C PHE A 15 13.81 0.39 -4.48
N ILE A 16 14.10 -0.90 -4.29
CA ILE A 16 14.83 -1.72 -5.26
C ILE A 16 14.06 -1.78 -6.58
N ALA A 17 12.74 -1.99 -6.55
CA ALA A 17 11.91 -1.99 -7.76
C ALA A 17 12.03 -0.68 -8.55
N VAL A 18 11.96 0.48 -7.86
CA VAL A 18 12.17 1.80 -8.48
C VAL A 18 13.58 1.92 -9.09
N LYS A 19 14.62 1.52 -8.35
CA LYS A 19 16.02 1.58 -8.85
C LYS A 19 16.24 0.70 -10.07
N LYS A 20 15.63 -0.49 -10.07
CA LYS A 20 15.64 -1.43 -11.19
C LYS A 20 14.95 -0.85 -12.43
N ILE A 21 13.78 -0.22 -12.29
CA ILE A 21 13.13 0.51 -13.39
C ILE A 21 14.04 1.61 -13.94
N VAL A 22 14.63 2.43 -13.06
CA VAL A 22 15.52 3.53 -13.46
C VAL A 22 16.74 3.01 -14.21
N HIS A 23 17.31 1.89 -13.77
CA HIS A 23 18.43 1.22 -14.43
C HIS A 23 18.05 0.80 -15.86
N GLU A 24 17.01 -0.01 -16.01
CA GLU A 24 16.56 -0.52 -17.31
C GLU A 24 16.16 0.60 -18.26
N PHE A 25 15.41 1.59 -17.76
CA PHE A 25 14.96 2.73 -18.54
C PHE A 25 16.11 3.56 -19.14
N LYS A 26 17.23 3.67 -18.41
CA LYS A 26 18.43 4.40 -18.86
C LYS A 26 19.30 3.61 -19.83
N HIS A 27 19.23 2.28 -19.80
CA HIS A 27 20.04 1.43 -20.66
C HIS A 27 19.52 1.35 -22.10
N SER A 28 18.21 1.50 -22.32
CA SER A 28 17.62 1.41 -23.65
C SER A 28 16.48 2.41 -23.85
N ASP A 29 16.50 3.07 -25.01
CA ASP A 29 15.45 4.01 -25.42
C ASP A 29 14.22 3.34 -26.06
N GLN A 30 14.27 2.03 -26.28
CA GLN A 30 13.14 1.26 -26.85
C GLN A 30 12.46 0.35 -25.83
N ILE A 31 13.02 0.24 -24.62
CA ILE A 31 12.53 -0.68 -23.60
C ILE A 31 11.13 -0.28 -23.13
N SER A 32 10.21 -1.24 -23.11
CA SER A 32 8.88 -1.10 -22.52
C SER A 32 8.85 -1.79 -21.15
N ILE A 33 8.47 -1.03 -20.13
CA ILE A 33 8.49 -1.46 -18.73
C ILE A 33 7.06 -1.43 -18.19
N LEU A 34 6.62 -2.52 -17.58
CA LEU A 34 5.39 -2.60 -16.78
C LEU A 34 5.76 -2.71 -15.31
N TYR A 35 5.23 -1.80 -14.49
CA TYR A 35 5.17 -1.93 -13.04
C TYR A 35 3.73 -2.20 -12.64
N LEU A 36 3.51 -3.32 -11.96
CA LEU A 36 2.22 -3.83 -11.54
C LEU A 36 2.17 -3.90 -10.01
N CYS A 37 1.04 -3.49 -9.43
CA CYS A 37 0.78 -3.58 -8.00
C CYS A 37 -0.70 -3.90 -7.75
N TYR A 38 -1.06 -4.35 -6.56
CA TYR A 38 -2.47 -4.50 -6.18
C TYR A 38 -3.05 -3.17 -5.67
N ASN A 39 -2.32 -2.50 -4.76
CA ASN A 39 -2.76 -1.27 -4.11
C ASN A 39 -2.79 -0.07 -5.07
N ARG A 40 -3.95 0.60 -5.16
CA ARG A 40 -4.13 1.80 -6.00
C ARG A 40 -3.29 2.99 -5.54
N ALA A 41 -3.08 3.14 -4.23
CA ALA A 41 -2.31 4.24 -3.64
C ALA A 41 -0.84 4.21 -4.10
N LEU A 42 -0.28 3.00 -4.24
CA LEU A 42 1.12 2.79 -4.61
C LEU A 42 1.45 3.35 -6.00
N LYS A 43 0.50 3.27 -6.95
CA LYS A 43 0.69 3.77 -8.32
C LYS A 43 1.14 5.24 -8.38
N GLY A 44 0.47 6.10 -7.60
CA GLY A 44 0.76 7.54 -7.61
C GLY A 44 2.16 7.82 -7.10
N PHE A 45 2.51 7.18 -5.99
CA PHE A 45 3.82 7.24 -5.38
C PHE A 45 4.95 6.78 -6.32
N ILE A 46 4.81 5.62 -6.98
CA ILE A 46 5.86 5.10 -7.87
C ILE A 46 6.09 6.05 -9.04
N ARG A 47 5.03 6.64 -9.59
CA ARG A 47 5.13 7.60 -10.68
C ARG A 47 5.98 8.80 -10.27
N ASP A 48 5.75 9.33 -9.07
CA ASP A 48 6.44 10.50 -8.57
C ASP A 48 7.90 10.17 -8.18
N ALA A 49 8.13 9.02 -7.52
CA ALA A 49 9.49 8.54 -7.23
C ALA A 49 10.33 8.37 -8.51
N LEU A 50 9.75 7.85 -9.59
CA LEU A 50 10.40 7.73 -10.89
C LEU A 50 10.63 9.09 -11.54
N ALA A 51 9.67 10.01 -11.45
CA ALA A 51 9.81 11.37 -11.98
C ALA A 51 11.05 12.06 -11.37
N THR A 52 11.22 11.96 -10.06
CA THR A 52 12.39 12.50 -9.36
C THR A 52 13.69 11.82 -9.78
N GLN A 53 13.75 10.48 -9.71
CA GLN A 53 15.00 9.77 -10.00
C GLN A 53 15.46 9.89 -11.45
N LEU A 54 14.53 10.08 -12.38
CA LEU A 54 14.81 10.30 -13.80
C LEU A 54 14.93 11.79 -14.15
N LYS A 55 14.79 12.71 -13.17
CA LYS A 55 14.82 14.17 -13.36
C LYS A 55 13.87 14.62 -14.48
N LEU A 56 12.65 14.09 -14.49
CA LEU A 56 11.66 14.34 -15.52
C LEU A 56 10.90 15.63 -15.21
N SER A 57 10.97 16.62 -16.09
CA SER A 57 10.07 17.78 -16.04
C SER A 57 8.70 17.46 -16.66
N ASN A 58 7.68 18.29 -16.39
CA ASN A 58 6.34 18.15 -16.98
C ASN A 58 6.33 18.10 -18.52
N VAL A 59 7.40 18.56 -19.18
CA VAL A 59 7.61 18.56 -20.64
C VAL A 59 8.04 17.17 -21.17
N ASN A 60 8.52 16.28 -20.30
CA ASN A 60 9.06 14.96 -20.68
C ASN A 60 8.04 13.81 -20.71
N LYS A 61 6.72 14.12 -20.80
CA LYS A 61 5.65 13.10 -20.88
C LYS A 61 5.90 12.03 -21.96
N LYS A 62 6.56 12.37 -23.08
CA LYS A 62 6.92 11.42 -24.14
C LYS A 62 7.95 10.38 -23.71
N LYS A 63 8.98 10.76 -22.92
CA LYS A 63 10.02 9.84 -22.45
C LYS A 63 9.45 8.79 -21.47
N THR A 64 8.47 9.17 -20.65
CA THR A 64 7.81 8.25 -19.71
C THR A 64 6.77 7.33 -20.33
N GLN A 65 6.42 7.47 -21.62
CA GLN A 65 5.45 6.58 -22.28
C GLN A 65 5.91 5.11 -22.30
N ARG A 66 7.22 4.91 -22.16
CA ARG A 66 7.87 3.60 -22.05
C ARG A 66 7.64 2.91 -20.71
N ILE A 67 7.22 3.62 -19.66
CA ILE A 67 6.94 3.07 -18.34
C ILE A 67 5.43 3.08 -18.11
N THR A 68 4.85 1.89 -18.02
CA THR A 68 3.45 1.69 -17.67
C THR A 68 3.34 1.30 -16.19
N ILE A 69 2.73 2.15 -15.38
CA ILE A 69 2.48 1.90 -13.96
C ILE A 69 0.97 1.66 -13.78
N ARG A 70 0.58 0.48 -13.33
CA ARG A 70 -0.84 0.11 -13.19
C ARG A 70 -1.05 -0.70 -11.93
N ASN A 71 -2.25 -0.55 -11.36
CA ASN A 71 -2.78 -1.63 -10.54
C ASN A 71 -3.42 -2.69 -11.44
N ILE A 72 -3.60 -3.90 -10.93
CA ILE A 72 -4.06 -5.04 -11.72
C ILE A 72 -5.45 -4.82 -12.34
N ASP A 73 -6.43 -4.34 -11.58
CA ASP A 73 -7.79 -4.10 -12.09
C ASP A 73 -7.80 -3.02 -13.20
N SER A 74 -6.92 -2.02 -13.10
CA SER A 74 -6.77 -0.95 -14.10
C SER A 74 -6.13 -1.44 -15.38
N LEU A 75 -5.15 -2.35 -15.28
CA LEU A 75 -4.58 -3.02 -16.44
C LEU A 75 -5.64 -3.88 -17.12
N MET A 76 -6.33 -4.73 -16.36
CA MET A 76 -7.38 -5.61 -16.87
C MET A 76 -8.53 -4.86 -17.53
N SER A 77 -9.06 -3.82 -16.89
CA SER A 77 -10.09 -2.96 -17.46
C SER A 77 -9.67 -2.36 -18.82
N ARG A 78 -8.39 -2.03 -18.97
CA ARG A 78 -7.84 -1.49 -20.22
C ARG A 78 -7.67 -2.56 -21.28
N LEU A 79 -7.19 -3.75 -20.91
CA LEU A 79 -7.05 -4.88 -21.82
C LEU A 79 -8.41 -5.33 -22.34
N ILE A 80 -9.40 -5.49 -21.46
CA ILE A 80 -10.79 -5.79 -21.84
C ILE A 80 -11.26 -4.73 -22.84
N LYS A 81 -11.28 -3.44 -22.51
CA LYS A 81 -11.71 -2.40 -23.47
C LYS A 81 -10.99 -2.42 -24.82
N LYS A 82 -9.71 -2.80 -24.84
CA LYS A 82 -8.91 -2.85 -26.07
C LYS A 82 -9.27 -4.05 -26.94
N TYR A 83 -9.59 -5.19 -26.35
CA TYR A 83 -9.75 -6.47 -27.05
C TYR A 83 -11.21 -7.01 -27.05
N ASP A 84 -12.10 -6.44 -26.24
CA ASP A 84 -13.51 -6.83 -26.06
C ASP A 84 -14.32 -6.74 -27.37
N HIS A 85 -13.97 -5.81 -28.26
CA HIS A 85 -14.60 -5.66 -29.58
C HIS A 85 -14.52 -6.93 -30.46
N SER A 86 -13.63 -7.87 -30.15
CA SER A 86 -13.49 -9.14 -30.87
C SER A 86 -14.22 -10.33 -30.22
N ILE A 87 -14.83 -10.15 -29.05
CA ILE A 87 -15.17 -11.26 -28.18
C ILE A 87 -16.70 -11.44 -27.96
N GLU A 88 -17.53 -10.41 -28.17
CA GLU A 88 -19.02 -10.43 -28.04
C GLU A 88 -19.62 -11.10 -26.76
N THR A 89 -18.80 -11.58 -25.83
CA THR A 89 -19.18 -12.45 -24.70
C THR A 89 -18.62 -11.98 -23.36
N ILE A 90 -17.73 -10.98 -23.31
CA ILE A 90 -17.10 -10.48 -22.08
C ILE A 90 -17.49 -9.03 -21.84
N SER A 91 -18.59 -8.75 -21.15
CA SER A 91 -18.91 -7.35 -20.90
C SER A 91 -17.88 -6.73 -19.96
N HIS A 92 -17.26 -5.62 -20.35
CA HIS A 92 -16.52 -4.74 -19.43
C HIS A 92 -17.32 -4.45 -18.14
N ASN A 93 -18.66 -4.41 -18.24
CA ASN A 93 -19.55 -4.23 -17.09
C ASN A 93 -19.53 -5.42 -16.12
N ASP A 94 -19.35 -6.65 -16.58
CA ASP A 94 -19.25 -7.84 -15.72
C ASP A 94 -17.98 -7.77 -14.87
N TYR A 95 -16.87 -7.34 -15.47
CA TYR A 95 -15.62 -7.13 -14.75
C TYR A 95 -15.74 -6.01 -13.71
N LEU A 96 -16.35 -4.88 -14.08
CA LEU A 96 -16.60 -3.77 -13.15
C LEU A 96 -17.52 -4.22 -12.00
N THR A 97 -18.51 -5.05 -12.29
CA THR A 97 -19.40 -5.63 -11.27
C THR A 97 -18.63 -6.55 -10.34
N ALA A 98 -17.76 -7.42 -10.86
CA ALA A 98 -16.88 -8.28 -10.07
C ALA A 98 -15.89 -7.48 -9.19
N ILE A 99 -15.43 -6.32 -9.66
CA ILE A 99 -14.65 -5.40 -8.83
C ILE A 99 -15.49 -4.87 -7.66
N ARG A 100 -16.68 -4.35 -7.96
CA ARG A 100 -17.60 -3.78 -6.95
C ARG A 100 -18.04 -4.80 -5.91
N SER A 101 -18.27 -6.05 -6.32
CA SER A 101 -18.65 -7.14 -5.42
C SER A 101 -17.47 -7.85 -4.75
N ASN A 102 -16.23 -7.40 -5.03
CA ASN A 102 -15.00 -8.04 -4.57
C ASN A 102 -14.92 -9.56 -4.88
N ASP A 103 -15.42 -9.97 -6.05
CA ASP A 103 -15.53 -11.37 -6.46
C ASP A 103 -14.33 -11.76 -7.35
N ASN A 104 -13.29 -12.30 -6.73
CA ASN A 104 -12.06 -12.70 -7.43
C ASN A 104 -12.31 -13.79 -8.47
N ASN A 105 -13.22 -14.74 -8.21
CA ASN A 105 -13.51 -15.83 -9.15
C ASN A 105 -14.13 -15.30 -10.45
N LYS A 106 -15.06 -14.34 -10.35
CA LYS A 106 -15.59 -13.68 -11.55
C LYS A 106 -14.53 -12.88 -12.28
N ARG A 107 -13.65 -12.17 -11.56
CA ARG A 107 -12.54 -11.44 -12.18
C ARG A 107 -11.60 -12.38 -12.96
N VAL A 108 -11.25 -13.52 -12.36
CA VAL A 108 -10.43 -14.56 -13.00
C VAL A 108 -11.13 -15.18 -14.21
N LYS A 109 -12.44 -15.46 -14.11
CA LYS A 109 -13.21 -16.02 -15.24
C LYS A 109 -13.23 -15.09 -16.45
N VAL A 110 -13.54 -13.81 -16.23
CA VAL A 110 -13.48 -12.76 -17.27
C VAL A 110 -12.11 -12.76 -17.93
N PHE A 111 -11.06 -12.86 -17.13
CA PHE A 111 -9.71 -12.92 -17.64
C PHE A 111 -9.43 -14.17 -18.47
N LYS A 112 -9.75 -15.38 -17.98
CA LYS A 112 -9.45 -16.62 -18.70
C LYS A 112 -10.10 -16.60 -20.09
N ASN A 113 -11.31 -16.04 -20.20
CA ASN A 113 -11.95 -15.82 -21.50
C ASN A 113 -11.20 -14.81 -22.39
N LEU A 114 -10.59 -13.78 -21.80
CA LEU A 114 -9.79 -12.80 -22.55
C LEU A 114 -8.54 -13.46 -23.14
N ILE A 115 -7.79 -14.24 -22.35
CA ILE A 115 -6.52 -14.84 -22.81
C ILE A 115 -6.66 -15.97 -23.83
N SER A 116 -7.77 -16.69 -23.82
CA SER A 116 -8.04 -17.75 -24.80
C SER A 116 -8.12 -17.25 -26.24
N ASN A 117 -8.15 -15.93 -26.49
CA ASN A 117 -8.31 -15.35 -27.82
C ASN A 117 -6.99 -14.96 -28.53
N GLU A 118 -5.81 -15.40 -28.04
CA GLU A 118 -4.46 -15.39 -28.68
C GLU A 118 -3.94 -14.11 -29.39
N GLN A 119 -4.69 -13.01 -29.48
CA GLN A 119 -4.33 -11.80 -30.23
C GLN A 119 -3.80 -10.66 -29.35
N PHE A 120 -3.03 -10.97 -28.31
CA PHE A 120 -2.47 -9.94 -27.44
C PHE A 120 -1.23 -9.29 -28.07
N GLN A 121 -1.43 -8.11 -28.63
CA GLN A 121 -0.33 -7.25 -29.11
C GLN A 121 0.36 -6.43 -28.00
N THR A 122 -0.01 -6.60 -26.72
CA THR A 122 0.52 -5.76 -25.63
C THR A 122 1.54 -6.55 -24.82
N SER A 123 2.82 -6.29 -25.06
CA SER A 123 3.92 -6.97 -24.37
C SER A 123 5.03 -6.02 -23.91
N TYR A 124 5.71 -6.40 -22.83
CA TYR A 124 6.72 -5.61 -22.15
C TYR A 124 8.08 -6.33 -22.15
N ASP A 125 9.16 -5.55 -22.28
CA ASP A 125 10.54 -6.05 -22.12
C ASP A 125 10.86 -6.33 -20.64
N VAL A 126 10.29 -5.53 -19.74
CA VAL A 126 10.48 -5.66 -18.28
C VAL A 126 9.14 -5.63 -17.58
N ILE A 127 8.90 -6.58 -16.69
CA ILE A 127 7.71 -6.65 -15.83
C ILE A 127 8.16 -6.72 -14.38
N LEU A 128 7.68 -5.78 -13.57
CA LEU A 128 7.84 -5.77 -12.12
C LEU A 128 6.47 -5.97 -11.49
N ILE A 129 6.37 -6.89 -10.54
CA ILE A 129 5.18 -7.11 -9.73
C ILE A 129 5.54 -6.82 -8.28
N ASP A 130 5.05 -5.70 -7.75
CA ASP A 130 5.25 -5.31 -6.36
C ASP A 130 4.06 -5.72 -5.50
N GLU A 131 4.34 -6.07 -4.25
CA GLU A 131 3.39 -6.72 -3.33
C GLU A 131 2.75 -7.96 -3.98
N ALA A 132 3.58 -8.82 -4.58
CA ALA A 132 3.10 -9.96 -5.37
C ALA A 132 2.25 -10.94 -4.54
N GLN A 133 2.43 -10.99 -3.22
CA GLN A 133 1.60 -11.79 -2.31
C GLN A 133 0.14 -11.32 -2.21
N ASP A 134 -0.17 -10.08 -2.64
CA ASP A 134 -1.54 -9.56 -2.69
C ASP A 134 -2.29 -9.98 -3.97
N PHE A 135 -1.61 -10.65 -4.91
CA PHE A 135 -2.23 -11.10 -6.15
C PHE A 135 -2.86 -12.49 -5.96
N PRO A 136 -4.10 -12.73 -6.44
CA PRO A 136 -4.63 -14.08 -6.49
C PRO A 136 -3.77 -14.95 -7.43
N LYS A 137 -3.57 -16.24 -7.10
CA LYS A 137 -2.69 -17.15 -7.85
C LYS A 137 -2.93 -17.15 -9.36
N ASP A 138 -4.19 -17.19 -9.78
CA ASP A 138 -4.54 -17.19 -11.20
C ASP A 138 -3.98 -15.96 -11.93
N TYR A 139 -3.82 -14.81 -11.26
CA TYR A 139 -3.26 -13.58 -11.86
C TYR A 139 -1.84 -13.71 -12.38
N PHE A 140 -1.08 -14.69 -11.88
CA PHE A 140 0.25 -14.96 -12.39
C PHE A 140 0.20 -15.65 -13.77
N GLU A 141 -0.85 -16.39 -14.11
CA GLU A 141 -1.05 -16.98 -15.45
C GLU A 141 -1.07 -15.91 -16.56
N PHE A 142 -1.22 -14.63 -16.19
CA PHE A 142 -1.36 -13.48 -17.08
C PHE A 142 -0.01 -12.95 -17.53
N VAL A 143 1.03 -13.13 -16.71
CA VAL A 143 2.33 -12.51 -16.91
C VAL A 143 2.97 -12.94 -18.25
N PRO A 144 2.92 -14.22 -18.67
CA PRO A 144 3.44 -14.61 -19.98
C PRO A 144 2.80 -13.87 -21.15
N PHE A 145 1.48 -13.61 -21.11
CA PHE A 145 0.77 -12.86 -22.17
C PHE A 145 1.14 -11.37 -22.22
N LEU A 146 1.69 -10.84 -21.13
CA LEU A 146 2.20 -9.48 -21.05
C LEU A 146 3.70 -9.41 -21.36
N SER A 147 4.36 -10.54 -21.58
CA SER A 147 5.81 -10.64 -21.73
C SER A 147 6.20 -10.72 -23.19
N LYS A 148 7.29 -10.03 -23.57
CA LYS A 148 8.00 -10.33 -24.82
C LYS A 148 8.88 -11.57 -24.66
N ASN A 149 9.36 -12.10 -25.78
CA ASN A 149 10.42 -13.11 -25.79
C ASN A 149 11.62 -12.58 -24.98
N ASN A 150 12.15 -13.40 -24.06
CA ASN A 150 13.27 -13.06 -23.18
C ASN A 150 13.06 -11.86 -22.24
N SER A 151 11.81 -11.54 -21.90
CA SER A 151 11.51 -10.49 -20.92
C SER A 151 12.24 -10.66 -19.58
N ILE A 152 12.45 -9.53 -18.92
CA ILE A 152 12.94 -9.47 -17.54
C ILE A 152 11.72 -9.45 -16.61
N ILE A 153 11.65 -10.38 -15.65
CA ILE A 153 10.53 -10.48 -14.71
C ILE A 153 11.07 -10.40 -13.29
N TRP A 154 10.58 -9.43 -12.51
CA TRP A 154 10.95 -9.26 -11.11
C TRP A 154 9.72 -9.25 -10.21
N LEU A 155 9.74 -10.13 -9.21
CA LEU A 155 8.70 -10.21 -8.18
C LEU A 155 9.23 -9.63 -6.88
N PHE A 156 8.40 -8.85 -6.19
CA PHE A 156 8.71 -8.31 -4.87
C PHE A 156 7.58 -8.69 -3.93
N TYR A 157 7.90 -9.39 -2.85
CA TYR A 157 6.87 -9.82 -1.90
C TYR A 157 7.40 -10.05 -0.48
N ASP A 158 6.46 -10.11 0.45
CA ASP A 158 6.70 -10.39 1.86
C ASP A 158 5.94 -11.66 2.26
N ASN A 159 6.65 -12.64 2.82
CA ASN A 159 6.06 -13.90 3.27
C ASN A 159 5.09 -13.72 4.45
N SER A 160 5.08 -12.56 5.10
CA SER A 160 4.27 -12.31 6.29
C SER A 160 3.17 -11.27 6.07
N GLN A 161 3.02 -10.70 4.87
CA GLN A 161 2.03 -9.66 4.55
C GLN A 161 1.03 -10.08 3.48
N THR A 162 0.26 -11.14 3.71
CA THR A 162 -0.83 -11.52 2.81
C THR A 162 -2.16 -10.88 3.25
N ILE A 163 -2.74 -10.02 2.41
CA ILE A 163 -4.07 -9.42 2.66
C ILE A 163 -5.19 -10.44 2.37
N PHE A 164 -4.97 -11.34 1.42
CA PHE A 164 -5.87 -12.45 1.12
C PHE A 164 -5.44 -13.71 1.87
N GLN A 165 -6.38 -14.59 2.24
CA GLN A 165 -6.08 -15.94 2.77
C GLN A 165 -5.41 -16.86 1.73
N ASN A 166 -4.72 -16.28 0.75
CA ASN A 166 -3.90 -17.02 -0.18
C ASN A 166 -2.63 -17.39 0.59
N ASP A 167 -2.37 -18.67 0.75
CA ASP A 167 -1.09 -19.13 1.28
C ASP A 167 0.05 -18.54 0.44
N ILE A 168 1.16 -18.14 1.05
CA ILE A 168 2.33 -17.64 0.29
C ILE A 168 2.86 -18.67 -0.71
N GLU A 169 2.61 -19.96 -0.43
CA GLU A 169 2.81 -21.08 -1.35
C GLU A 169 2.03 -20.94 -2.68
N SER A 170 1.09 -19.99 -2.76
CA SER A 170 0.30 -19.70 -3.94
C SER A 170 0.98 -18.79 -4.95
N ILE A 171 2.10 -18.10 -4.62
CA ILE A 171 2.89 -17.39 -5.63
C ILE A 171 3.57 -18.46 -6.49
N PRO A 172 3.17 -18.65 -7.76
CA PRO A 172 3.60 -19.80 -8.55
C PRO A 172 4.96 -19.48 -9.17
N LEU A 173 6.00 -19.46 -8.32
CA LEU A 173 7.39 -19.19 -8.72
C LEU A 173 7.81 -20.15 -9.83
N ASP A 174 7.40 -21.41 -9.75
CA ASP A 174 7.74 -22.41 -10.73
C ASP A 174 7.12 -22.13 -12.11
N PHE A 175 5.84 -21.73 -12.11
CA PHE A 175 5.17 -21.24 -13.32
C PHE A 175 5.85 -19.99 -13.89
N MET A 176 6.39 -19.14 -13.01
CA MET A 176 7.20 -17.99 -13.41
C MET A 176 8.60 -18.38 -13.88
N GLY A 177 9.05 -19.63 -13.74
CA GLY A 177 10.41 -20.08 -13.99
C GLY A 177 11.42 -19.48 -13.01
N LEU A 178 11.07 -19.46 -11.72
CA LEU A 178 11.81 -18.96 -10.56
C LEU A 178 12.06 -20.07 -9.52
N ASP A 179 12.28 -21.29 -10.01
CA ASP A 179 12.32 -22.53 -9.25
C ASP A 179 13.66 -22.67 -8.49
N ASN A 180 14.70 -21.98 -8.96
CA ASN A 180 16.06 -22.10 -8.41
C ASN A 180 16.31 -21.10 -7.27
N LYS A 181 17.09 -21.53 -6.27
CA LYS A 181 17.54 -20.67 -5.16
C LYS A 181 18.31 -19.42 -5.66
N GLN A 182 19.00 -19.52 -6.79
CA GLN A 182 19.80 -18.42 -7.35
C GLN A 182 18.93 -17.26 -7.86
N ASP A 183 17.65 -17.50 -8.14
CA ASP A 183 16.73 -16.46 -8.58
C ASP A 183 16.05 -15.75 -7.40
N LYS A 184 16.31 -16.19 -6.15
CA LYS A 184 15.68 -15.66 -4.93
C LYS A 184 16.67 -14.83 -4.12
N PHE A 185 16.34 -13.56 -3.93
CA PHE A 185 17.10 -12.59 -3.17
C PHE A 185 16.37 -12.26 -1.88
N TYR A 186 16.91 -12.69 -0.74
CA TYR A 186 16.34 -12.43 0.58
C TYR A 186 16.88 -11.10 1.13
N LEU A 187 15.97 -10.18 1.43
CA LEU A 187 16.25 -8.88 2.05
C LEU A 187 15.99 -9.01 3.55
N SER A 188 17.06 -9.13 4.34
CA SER A 188 16.98 -9.42 5.77
C SER A 188 17.25 -8.21 6.68
N VAL A 189 17.64 -7.07 6.12
CA VAL A 189 17.98 -5.87 6.91
C VAL A 189 16.80 -4.92 6.98
N ASN A 190 16.35 -4.56 8.18
CA ASN A 190 15.38 -3.51 8.38
C ASN A 190 16.03 -2.13 8.22
N LEU A 191 15.58 -1.37 7.22
CA LEU A 191 16.13 -0.05 6.88
C LEU A 191 15.29 1.11 7.42
N ARG A 192 14.12 0.84 8.02
CA ARG A 192 13.09 1.85 8.27
C ARG A 192 12.64 1.92 9.71
N ASN A 193 12.15 0.80 10.24
CA ASN A 193 11.52 0.73 11.54
C ASN A 193 12.57 0.70 12.64
N THR A 194 12.28 1.36 13.75
CA THR A 194 13.14 1.31 14.93
C THR A 194 13.12 -0.09 15.55
N ASN A 195 14.20 -0.45 16.24
CA ASN A 195 14.29 -1.69 17.01
C ASN A 195 13.10 -1.92 17.97
N ASN A 196 12.59 -0.88 18.61
CA ASN A 196 11.46 -1.00 19.53
C ASN A 196 10.15 -1.30 18.80
N ILE A 197 9.92 -0.66 17.64
CA ILE A 197 8.76 -0.96 16.78
C ILE A 197 8.84 -2.40 16.27
N VAL A 198 10.00 -2.82 15.77
CA VAL A 198 10.20 -4.19 15.27
C VAL A 198 9.90 -5.23 16.35
N ARG A 199 10.48 -5.08 17.55
CA ARG A 199 10.25 -6.00 18.67
C ARG A 199 8.78 -6.10 19.03
N TRP A 200 8.10 -4.96 19.16
CA TRP A 200 6.68 -4.95 19.46
C TRP A 200 5.84 -5.68 18.40
N PHE A 201 6.14 -5.47 17.11
CA PHE A 201 5.45 -6.22 16.06
C PHE A 201 5.74 -7.73 16.14
N GLN A 202 6.99 -8.12 16.38
CA GLN A 202 7.37 -9.53 16.53
C GLN A 202 6.62 -10.18 17.70
N ASP A 203 6.57 -9.51 18.86
CA ASP A 203 5.88 -10.00 20.06
C ASP A 203 4.37 -10.15 19.82
N GLU A 204 3.76 -9.20 19.12
CA GLU A 204 2.30 -9.15 18.92
C GLU A 204 1.80 -10.00 17.76
N THR A 205 2.61 -10.14 16.71
CA THR A 205 2.17 -10.70 15.42
C THR A 205 2.97 -11.89 14.94
N SER A 206 4.18 -12.09 15.47
CA SER A 206 5.19 -13.03 14.97
C SER A 206 5.69 -12.72 13.54
N TYR A 207 5.44 -11.51 13.04
CA TYR A 207 5.91 -11.04 11.74
C TYR A 207 7.15 -10.15 11.85
N GLY A 208 7.81 -9.93 10.70
CA GLY A 208 8.96 -9.05 10.61
C GLY A 208 10.24 -9.75 11.06
N ASP A 209 10.68 -10.73 10.28
CA ASP A 209 11.96 -11.40 10.52
C ASP A 209 13.10 -10.62 9.86
N TYR A 210 14.09 -10.23 10.66
CA TYR A 210 15.22 -9.42 10.22
C TYR A 210 16.52 -9.94 10.85
N SER A 211 17.56 -10.08 10.04
CA SER A 211 18.90 -10.39 10.53
C SER A 211 19.56 -9.18 11.21
N GLU A 212 19.18 -7.97 10.82
CA GLU A 212 19.72 -6.72 11.34
C GLU A 212 18.66 -5.61 11.31
N ILE A 213 18.70 -4.71 12.30
CA ILE A 213 17.86 -3.51 12.37
C ILE A 213 18.77 -2.28 12.44
N LEU A 214 18.78 -1.46 11.38
CA LEU A 214 19.67 -0.30 11.31
C LEU A 214 19.18 0.89 12.14
N SER A 215 17.86 1.09 12.21
CA SER A 215 17.27 2.20 12.94
C SER A 215 17.18 1.87 14.43
N LYS A 216 17.98 2.54 15.24
CA LYS A 216 17.99 2.39 16.71
C LYS A 216 17.28 3.58 17.35
N SER A 217 16.28 3.30 18.17
CA SER A 217 15.58 4.31 18.97
C SER A 217 15.61 3.95 20.45
N LYS A 218 15.69 4.97 21.29
CA LYS A 218 15.49 4.86 22.75
C LYS A 218 14.05 5.11 23.16
N GLN A 219 13.18 5.58 22.25
CA GLN A 219 11.78 5.82 22.56
C GLN A 219 11.05 4.48 22.63
N GLU A 220 10.49 4.19 23.80
CA GLU A 220 9.61 3.05 24.00
C GLU A 220 8.23 3.30 23.40
N ILE A 221 7.48 2.22 23.21
CA ILE A 221 6.10 2.31 22.77
C ILE A 221 5.25 2.69 23.97
N ILE A 222 4.50 3.78 23.81
CA ILE A 222 3.63 4.31 24.85
C ILE A 222 2.25 3.71 24.66
N ASN A 223 1.81 2.90 25.62
CA ASN A 223 0.43 2.41 25.68
C ASN A 223 -0.36 3.24 26.69
N LYS A 224 -1.53 3.73 26.30
CA LYS A 224 -2.46 4.45 27.19
C LYS A 224 -3.85 3.87 27.05
N ASP A 225 -4.39 3.37 28.16
CA ASP A 225 -5.79 2.96 28.24
C ASP A 225 -6.66 4.17 28.58
N VAL A 226 -7.77 4.29 27.86
CA VAL A 226 -8.75 5.36 28.02
C VAL A 226 -10.16 4.77 28.07
N ASP A 227 -11.04 5.45 28.76
CA ASP A 227 -12.39 5.00 29.08
C ASP A 227 -13.42 5.27 27.97
N SER A 228 -13.10 6.17 27.04
CA SER A 228 -13.98 6.55 25.93
C SER A 228 -13.23 6.90 24.66
N PHE A 229 -13.97 6.93 23.54
CA PHE A 229 -13.41 7.39 22.27
C PHE A 229 -13.06 8.88 22.32
N SER A 230 -13.88 9.72 22.96
CA SER A 230 -13.56 11.14 23.13
C SER A 230 -12.24 11.32 23.89
N SER A 231 -12.08 10.57 24.98
CA SER A 231 -10.83 10.55 25.76
C SER A 231 -9.63 10.13 24.91
N ALA A 232 -9.79 9.17 24.00
CA ALA A 232 -8.74 8.74 23.06
C ALA A 232 -8.36 9.86 22.08
N ILE A 233 -9.33 10.63 21.60
CA ILE A 233 -9.09 11.78 20.70
C ILE A 233 -8.39 12.91 21.46
N ASP A 234 -8.87 13.26 22.65
CA ASP A 234 -8.27 14.31 23.48
C ASP A 234 -6.81 13.98 23.81
N GLU A 235 -6.54 12.72 24.16
CA GLU A 235 -5.19 12.23 24.40
C GLU A 235 -4.32 12.31 23.14
N SER A 236 -4.86 11.90 21.97
CA SER A 236 -4.16 12.01 20.70
C SER A 236 -3.79 13.46 20.39
N ILE A 237 -4.71 14.40 20.62
CA ILE A 237 -4.49 15.84 20.42
C ILE A 237 -3.40 16.36 21.37
N ASN A 238 -3.38 15.92 22.63
CA ASN A 238 -2.34 16.30 23.58
C ASN A 238 -0.97 15.80 23.14
N ILE A 239 -0.86 14.54 22.74
CA ILE A 239 0.37 13.96 22.17
C ILE A 239 0.84 14.78 20.96
N ILE A 240 -0.08 15.12 20.06
CA ILE A 240 0.23 15.92 18.87
C ILE A 240 0.75 17.32 19.24
N LYS A 241 0.11 17.99 20.22
CA LYS A 241 0.54 19.32 20.70
C LYS A 241 1.94 19.25 21.29
N ASP A 242 2.23 18.20 22.06
CA ASP A 242 3.56 17.97 22.64
C ASP A 242 4.61 17.69 21.56
N LEU A 243 4.30 16.85 20.57
CA LEU A 243 5.19 16.59 19.43
C LEU A 243 5.49 17.88 18.66
N LYS A 244 4.47 18.71 18.41
CA LYS A 244 4.63 20.01 17.74
C LYS A 244 5.49 20.97 18.57
N LYS A 245 5.34 20.99 19.90
CA LYS A 245 6.19 21.78 20.81
C LYS A 245 7.65 21.34 20.76
N ASN A 246 7.90 20.06 20.48
CA ASN A 246 9.22 19.49 20.26
C ASN A 246 9.68 19.55 18.79
N PHE A 247 9.11 20.46 17.98
CA PHE A 247 9.49 20.70 16.59
C PHE A 247 9.37 19.50 15.66
N ILE A 248 8.47 18.56 15.98
CA ILE A 248 8.13 17.47 15.07
C ILE A 248 7.09 17.97 14.06
N ASP A 249 7.42 17.87 12.77
CA ASP A 249 6.50 18.20 11.69
C ASP A 249 5.27 17.28 11.71
N LEU A 250 4.07 17.85 11.57
CA LEU A 250 2.81 17.09 11.66
C LEU A 250 2.66 16.06 10.55
N ASN A 251 3.31 16.27 9.39
CA ASN A 251 3.32 15.34 8.26
C ASN A 251 4.04 14.01 8.58
N ARG A 252 4.75 13.92 9.70
CA ARG A 252 5.41 12.70 10.19
C ARG A 252 4.47 11.80 10.99
N ILE A 253 3.28 12.31 11.31
CA ILE A 253 2.30 11.66 12.20
C ILE A 253 1.15 11.09 11.38
N VAL A 254 0.85 9.81 11.61
CA VAL A 254 -0.40 9.17 11.17
C VAL A 254 -1.19 8.70 12.38
N ILE A 255 -2.50 8.92 12.33
CA ILE A 255 -3.46 8.32 13.25
C ILE A 255 -4.10 7.14 12.52
N LEU A 256 -3.99 5.94 13.10
CA LEU A 256 -4.63 4.74 12.60
C LEU A 256 -5.82 4.40 13.49
N GLY A 257 -7.00 4.34 12.90
CA GLY A 257 -8.23 4.01 13.60
C GLY A 257 -9.02 2.89 12.93
N GLU A 258 -10.05 2.42 13.61
CA GLU A 258 -10.98 1.45 13.03
C GLU A 258 -12.02 2.15 12.16
N ASN A 259 -12.33 1.59 10.99
CA ASN A 259 -13.29 2.19 10.04
C ASN A 259 -14.74 2.18 10.54
N LYS A 260 -15.05 1.34 11.52
CA LYS A 260 -16.36 1.23 12.17
C LYS A 260 -16.15 1.16 13.67
N PHE A 261 -16.23 2.30 14.36
CA PHE A 261 -16.44 2.27 15.80
C PHE A 261 -17.91 1.92 16.06
N ASP A 262 -18.23 0.62 16.02
CA ASP A 262 -19.54 0.07 16.42
C ASP A 262 -19.82 0.24 17.94
N LEU A 263 -19.10 1.14 18.63
CA LEU A 263 -19.09 1.27 20.09
C LEU A 263 -19.35 2.68 20.62
N LEU A 264 -19.66 3.64 19.75
CA LEU A 264 -20.00 5.02 20.16
C LEU A 264 -21.32 5.15 20.96
N TYR A 265 -21.96 4.03 21.33
CA TYR A 265 -23.31 4.02 21.92
C TYR A 265 -23.36 4.00 23.44
N LYS A 266 -22.23 3.96 24.15
CA LYS A 266 -22.26 3.74 25.62
C LYS A 266 -22.24 5.00 26.48
N ASN A 267 -21.75 6.16 26.01
CA ASN A 267 -21.65 7.38 26.81
C ASN A 267 -22.54 8.54 26.31
N LYS A 268 -23.27 9.19 27.23
CA LYS A 268 -24.21 10.30 26.93
C LYS A 268 -23.52 11.56 26.38
N SER A 269 -22.26 11.81 26.72
CA SER A 269 -21.47 12.93 26.21
C SER A 269 -21.19 12.80 24.71
N ASP A 270 -20.76 11.62 24.27
CA ASP A 270 -20.46 11.31 22.87
C ASP A 270 -21.71 11.45 22.00
N ILE A 271 -22.88 11.02 22.51
CA ILE A 271 -24.17 11.07 21.83
C ILE A 271 -24.56 12.50 21.38
N ASN A 272 -24.21 13.55 22.13
CA ASN A 272 -24.60 14.93 21.77
C ASN A 272 -23.72 15.54 20.67
N ILE A 273 -22.42 15.21 20.66
CA ILE A 273 -21.50 15.61 19.60
C ILE A 273 -21.83 14.83 18.32
N ILE A 274 -22.06 13.52 18.48
CA ILE A 274 -22.56 12.64 17.43
C ILE A 274 -23.88 13.20 16.88
N LYS A 275 -24.91 13.50 17.68
CA LYS A 275 -26.17 14.08 17.15
C LYS A 275 -25.99 15.38 16.35
N ARG A 276 -24.93 16.16 16.60
CA ARG A 276 -24.60 17.38 15.82
C ARG A 276 -23.91 17.08 14.48
N ILE A 277 -23.07 16.05 14.42
CA ILE A 277 -22.33 15.62 13.20
C ILE A 277 -23.18 14.63 12.37
N VAL A 278 -23.90 13.74 13.06
CA VAL A 278 -24.71 12.61 12.59
C VAL A 278 -26.17 13.03 12.37
N LYS A 279 -26.39 14.10 11.61
CA LYS A 279 -27.73 14.30 10.99
C LYS A 279 -28.01 13.22 9.92
N ASN A 280 -26.97 12.55 9.44
CA ASN A 280 -27.02 11.40 8.54
C ASN A 280 -26.48 10.16 9.26
N LYS A 281 -27.22 9.05 9.27
CA LYS A 281 -26.92 7.77 9.98
C LYS A 281 -25.67 7.00 9.49
N HIS A 282 -24.71 7.68 8.83
CA HIS A 282 -23.57 7.07 8.14
C HIS A 282 -22.21 7.74 8.44
N THR A 283 -22.09 8.50 9.54
CA THR A 283 -20.81 9.14 9.86
C THR A 283 -19.78 8.10 10.31
N ASN A 284 -18.70 8.01 9.56
CA ASN A 284 -17.57 7.13 9.86
C ASN A 284 -16.60 7.80 10.86
N THR A 285 -15.71 6.99 11.46
CA THR A 285 -14.67 7.44 12.39
C THR A 285 -13.85 8.63 11.87
N LYS A 286 -13.55 8.61 10.57
CA LYS A 286 -12.76 9.62 9.88
C LYS A 286 -13.44 10.99 9.95
N GLU A 287 -14.74 11.06 9.68
CA GLU A 287 -15.50 12.32 9.70
C GLU A 287 -15.53 12.95 11.09
N PHE A 288 -15.74 12.13 12.13
CA PHE A 288 -15.73 12.60 13.51
C PHE A 288 -14.34 13.08 13.94
N LEU A 289 -13.30 12.27 13.67
CA LEU A 289 -11.93 12.58 14.05
C LEU A 289 -11.39 13.82 13.31
N SER A 290 -11.74 13.96 12.03
CA SER A 290 -11.45 15.16 11.25
C SER A 290 -12.11 16.39 11.88
N TYR A 291 -13.37 16.29 12.31
CA TYR A 291 -14.09 17.40 12.92
C TYR A 291 -13.46 17.85 14.26
N GLU A 292 -13.20 16.92 15.17
CA GLU A 292 -12.64 17.25 16.50
C GLU A 292 -11.23 17.82 16.40
N ILE A 293 -10.39 17.26 15.53
CA ILE A 293 -9.01 17.71 15.39
C ILE A 293 -8.94 19.04 14.61
N ASN A 294 -9.79 19.25 13.59
CA ASN A 294 -9.88 20.54 12.88
C ASN A 294 -10.35 21.67 13.81
N ARG A 295 -11.26 21.40 14.75
CA ARG A 295 -11.68 22.38 15.77
C ARG A 295 -10.54 22.83 16.68
N ASN A 296 -9.53 21.98 16.85
CA ASN A 296 -8.32 22.29 17.60
C ASN A 296 -7.22 22.97 16.75
N GLY A 297 -7.56 23.45 15.54
CA GLY A 297 -6.65 24.17 14.65
C GLY A 297 -5.62 23.28 13.94
N ILE A 298 -5.84 21.97 13.93
CA ILE A 298 -4.97 20.99 13.29
C ILE A 298 -5.69 20.41 12.07
N ILE A 299 -5.09 20.52 10.89
CA ILE A 299 -5.70 20.04 9.66
C ILE A 299 -5.42 18.54 9.49
N ILE A 300 -6.46 17.74 9.28
CA ILE A 300 -6.34 16.32 8.93
C ILE A 300 -6.54 16.09 7.44
N SER A 301 -5.73 15.20 6.89
CA SER A 301 -5.88 14.65 5.54
C SER A 301 -5.77 13.14 5.54
N GLU A 302 -6.29 12.48 4.51
CA GLU A 302 -5.89 11.08 4.26
C GLU A 302 -4.45 11.03 3.76
N PRO A 303 -3.70 9.93 4.01
CA PRO A 303 -2.43 9.69 3.37
C PRO A 303 -2.59 9.83 1.85
N SER A 304 -2.09 10.93 1.31
CA SER A 304 -2.12 11.22 -0.11
C SER A 304 -0.80 10.76 -0.74
N ILE A 305 -0.72 10.83 -2.07
CA ILE A 305 0.52 10.58 -2.82
C ILE A 305 1.69 11.44 -2.28
N GLU A 306 1.41 12.64 -1.77
CA GLU A 306 2.41 13.52 -1.17
C GLU A 306 3.11 12.88 0.03
N PHE A 307 2.37 12.20 0.92
CA PHE A 307 2.93 11.55 2.12
C PHE A 307 4.12 10.65 1.81
N PHE A 308 4.03 9.87 0.73
CA PHE A 308 5.06 8.95 0.33
C PHE A 308 6.25 9.61 -0.40
N ASN A 309 6.03 10.76 -1.03
CA ASN A 309 7.08 11.48 -1.76
C ASN A 309 8.23 11.95 -0.84
N LYS A 310 7.97 12.11 0.47
CA LYS A 310 9.00 12.40 1.48
C LYS A 310 10.17 11.41 1.46
N PHE A 311 9.94 10.14 1.15
CA PHE A 311 10.99 9.10 1.17
C PHE A 311 11.92 9.12 -0.06
N TYR A 312 11.50 9.76 -1.16
CA TYR A 312 12.20 9.69 -2.45
C TYR A 312 12.62 11.06 -2.97
N SER A 313 11.96 12.12 -2.51
CA SER A 313 12.28 13.52 -2.83
C SER A 313 12.21 14.40 -1.57
N PRO A 314 13.07 14.19 -0.56
CA PRO A 314 13.00 14.95 0.70
C PRO A 314 13.14 16.47 0.50
N SER A 315 13.86 16.90 -0.54
CA SER A 315 14.11 18.30 -0.88
C SER A 315 12.90 19.03 -1.48
N ASP A 316 11.97 18.29 -2.11
CA ASP A 316 10.82 18.88 -2.82
C ASP A 316 9.55 18.90 -1.96
N PHE A 317 9.61 18.32 -0.76
CA PHE A 317 8.48 18.32 0.17
C PHE A 317 8.36 19.70 0.81
N SER A 318 7.60 20.58 0.15
CA SER A 318 7.30 21.90 0.72
C SER A 318 6.56 21.73 2.05
N THR A 319 7.09 22.35 3.09
CA THR A 319 6.50 22.51 4.43
C THR A 319 5.13 23.22 4.45
N LYS A 320 4.52 23.48 3.29
CA LYS A 320 3.29 24.26 3.13
C LYS A 320 2.05 23.58 3.68
N PHE A 321 2.08 22.29 3.99
CA PHE A 321 0.93 21.58 4.55
C PHE A 321 1.30 20.94 5.88
N ASN A 322 1.13 21.70 6.96
CA ASN A 322 1.23 21.22 8.33
C ASN A 322 -0.01 20.39 8.69
N ARG A 323 -0.09 19.16 8.17
CA ARG A 323 -1.26 18.28 8.27
C ARG A 323 -0.91 16.96 8.95
N ILE A 324 -1.89 16.37 9.61
CA ILE A 324 -1.81 15.01 10.17
C ILE A 324 -2.56 14.07 9.26
N PHE A 325 -2.06 12.83 9.14
CA PHE A 325 -2.70 11.82 8.34
C PHE A 325 -3.63 10.95 9.18
N TYR A 326 -4.82 10.63 8.67
CA TYR A 326 -5.70 9.61 9.27
C TYR A 326 -5.98 8.49 8.27
N SER A 327 -5.87 7.24 8.72
CA SER A 327 -6.25 6.08 7.91
C SER A 327 -6.88 4.96 8.74
N GLY A 328 -7.60 4.08 8.06
CA GLY A 328 -8.04 2.82 8.63
C GLY A 328 -6.87 1.86 8.83
N ILE A 329 -6.86 1.10 9.93
CA ILE A 329 -5.84 0.06 10.21
C ILE A 329 -5.71 -0.96 9.06
N GLY A 330 -6.81 -1.23 8.33
CA GLY A 330 -6.86 -2.16 7.19
C GLY A 330 -6.76 -1.49 5.81
N SER A 331 -6.25 -0.26 5.74
CA SER A 331 -6.06 0.47 4.48
C SER A 331 -4.69 1.12 4.33
N PHE A 332 -3.83 0.99 5.34
CA PHE A 332 -2.54 1.66 5.38
C PHE A 332 -1.56 0.83 6.18
N LYS A 333 -0.44 0.48 5.54
CA LYS A 333 0.68 -0.19 6.19
C LYS A 333 1.36 0.84 7.09
N GLY A 334 0.98 0.86 8.38
CA GLY A 334 1.37 1.87 9.36
C GLY A 334 2.87 2.16 9.43
N LEU A 335 3.68 1.18 9.05
CA LEU A 335 5.15 1.19 8.98
C LEU A 335 5.75 2.14 7.93
N GLU A 336 4.94 3.00 7.34
CA GLU A 336 5.36 4.04 6.40
C GLU A 336 5.44 5.41 7.05
N SER A 337 4.92 5.59 8.27
CA SER A 337 5.00 6.84 9.03
C SER A 337 6.04 6.75 10.14
N ASP A 338 6.67 7.89 10.45
CA ASP A 338 7.67 7.95 11.51
C ASP A 338 7.04 7.87 12.90
N ILE A 339 5.83 8.43 13.04
CA ILE A 339 5.04 8.42 14.28
C ILE A 339 3.65 7.89 13.96
N ILE A 340 3.24 6.87 14.70
CA ILE A 340 1.93 6.23 14.57
C ILE A 340 1.19 6.41 15.89
N ILE A 341 0.02 7.03 15.84
CA ILE A 341 -0.95 7.04 16.94
C ILE A 341 -2.01 5.99 16.60
N LEU A 342 -2.04 4.91 17.36
CA LEU A 342 -2.90 3.77 17.10
C LEU A 342 -4.13 3.79 18.03
N LEU A 343 -5.31 3.92 17.44
CA LEU A 343 -6.59 3.93 18.14
C LEU A 343 -7.29 2.58 17.93
N ILE A 344 -7.21 1.72 18.94
CA ILE A 344 -7.85 0.40 18.95
C ILE A 344 -8.85 0.31 20.08
N ASN A 345 -10.02 -0.24 19.80
CA ASN A 345 -10.94 -0.66 20.84
C ASN A 345 -10.52 -2.01 21.47
N SER A 346 -10.32 -2.00 22.80
CA SER A 346 -9.88 -3.17 23.58
C SER A 346 -10.92 -4.29 23.69
N GLN A 347 -12.22 -4.03 23.45
CA GLN A 347 -13.30 -5.04 23.59
C GLN A 347 -13.40 -6.03 22.41
N SER A 348 -12.36 -6.18 21.61
CA SER A 348 -12.39 -6.92 20.35
C SER A 348 -11.04 -7.59 20.08
N ASN A 349 -10.94 -8.40 19.03
CA ASN A 349 -9.74 -9.20 18.75
C ASN A 349 -8.50 -8.31 18.47
N MET A 350 -7.80 -7.89 19.54
CA MET A 350 -6.66 -6.97 19.48
C MET A 350 -5.51 -7.55 18.67
N LYS A 351 -5.29 -8.87 18.75
CA LYS A 351 -4.21 -9.54 18.03
C LYS A 351 -4.39 -9.43 16.52
N ASP A 352 -5.61 -9.67 16.02
CA ASP A 352 -5.93 -9.50 14.60
C ASP A 352 -5.77 -8.04 14.13
N LYS A 353 -6.15 -7.08 14.98
CA LYS A 353 -6.00 -5.66 14.67
C LYS A 353 -4.54 -5.24 14.59
N LYS A 354 -3.70 -5.69 15.52
CA LYS A 354 -2.25 -5.45 15.47
C LYS A 354 -1.61 -6.09 14.23
N LYS A 355 -2.03 -7.31 13.87
CA LYS A 355 -1.61 -7.96 12.61
C LYS A 355 -1.95 -7.12 11.37
N ARG A 356 -3.16 -6.55 11.32
CA ARG A 356 -3.58 -5.70 10.19
C ARG A 356 -2.71 -4.47 9.99
N ILE A 357 -2.14 -3.87 11.05
CA ILE A 357 -1.21 -2.74 10.91
C ILE A 357 0.04 -3.13 10.11
N TYR A 358 0.51 -4.37 10.29
CA TYR A 358 1.65 -4.90 9.58
C TYR A 358 1.29 -5.29 8.14
N ILE A 359 0.14 -5.93 7.94
CA ILE A 359 -0.29 -6.46 6.64
C ILE A 359 -0.79 -5.36 5.69
N GLY A 360 -1.48 -4.35 6.21
CA GLY A 360 -2.12 -3.31 5.41
C GLY A 360 -3.60 -3.51 5.27
#